data_AF-A0A1S2GVM8-F1
#
_entry.id   AF-A0A1S2GVM8-F1
#
_cell.length_a   1.000
_cell.length_b   1.000
_cell.length_c   1.000
_cell.angle_alpha   90.00
_cell.angle_beta   90.00
_cell.angle_gamma   90.00
#
_symmetry.space_group_name_H-M   'P 1'
#
loop_
_entity.id
_entity.type
_entity.pdbx_description
1 polymer ?
#
loop_
_entity_poly.entity_id
_entity_poly.type
_entity_poly.pdbx_seq_one_letter_code
_entity_poly.pdbx_strand_id
1 'polypeptide(L)'
;METVTVEQWWTGPDDGPFAAWVADRAAADPTHCVRVERVGRDPTGRLVVRVEPLRGVPLPTALDRIGTLTVGVAVTLTVPLLELAAQGRAGSMVLGSARPDDVLVDDAGVTVLVDHPPGTVDPVAQDAPSAGPAVGARAARPTSVRSTRVPGPTALLLAARTVWERVDAREACRPALDHALATALDGTAHDVVLVLEAVRATGPPRPVRWELPPDDFAFAPPTPPAPAGITAVLRRWIEDGVPLPGGSRLPARRLLVGIVVLTGVAAAGAFALGGT
;
A
#
# COMPACT_ATOMS: atom_id res chain seq x y z
N MET A 1 -5.68 7.93 -9.10
CA MET A 1 -6.29 6.60 -9.33
C MET A 1 -5.95 5.76 -8.11
N GLU A 2 -6.93 5.34 -7.33
CA GLU A 2 -6.75 4.97 -5.91
C GLU A 2 -5.90 3.70 -5.73
N THR A 3 -4.67 3.89 -5.24
CA THR A 3 -4.00 2.88 -4.42
C THR A 3 -4.86 2.66 -3.18
N VAL A 4 -5.28 1.42 -2.93
CA VAL A 4 -6.13 1.15 -1.76
C VAL A 4 -5.21 0.93 -0.58
N THR A 5 -5.33 1.80 0.43
CA THR A 5 -4.79 1.49 1.76
C THR A 5 -5.85 0.69 2.50
N VAL A 6 -5.57 -0.58 2.73
CA VAL A 6 -6.49 -1.44 3.48
C VAL A 6 -6.16 -1.30 4.96
N GLU A 7 -6.91 -0.45 5.67
CA GLU A 7 -6.99 -0.50 7.12
C GLU A 7 -8.26 -1.24 7.53
N GLN A 8 -8.09 -2.44 8.09
CA GLN A 8 -9.20 -3.28 8.49
C GLN A 8 -9.11 -3.69 9.96
N TRP A 9 -10.29 -3.75 10.57
CA TRP A 9 -10.50 -4.21 11.92
C TRP A 9 -11.51 -5.34 11.88
N TRP A 10 -11.23 -6.40 12.62
CA TRP A 10 -12.09 -7.57 12.72
C TRP A 10 -12.38 -7.89 14.18
N THR A 11 -13.64 -8.22 14.47
CA THR A 11 -14.05 -8.70 15.80
C THR A 11 -14.61 -10.10 15.70
N GLY A 12 -14.10 -11.00 16.55
CA GLY A 12 -14.43 -12.42 16.51
C GLY A 12 -14.25 -13.10 17.88
N PRO A 13 -14.69 -14.35 18.01
CA PRO A 13 -14.49 -15.12 19.24
C PRO A 13 -13.00 -15.32 19.54
N ASP A 14 -12.65 -15.54 20.81
CA ASP A 14 -11.26 -15.78 21.24
C ASP A 14 -10.82 -17.25 21.17
N ASP A 15 -11.66 -18.08 20.56
CA ASP A 15 -11.43 -19.49 20.27
C ASP A 15 -11.77 -19.85 18.81
N GLY A 16 -11.55 -21.12 18.48
CA GLY A 16 -11.97 -21.69 17.20
C GLY A 16 -11.27 -21.10 15.97
N PRO A 17 -11.94 -21.11 14.80
CA PRO A 17 -11.34 -20.72 13.53
C PRO A 17 -10.88 -19.26 13.47
N PHE A 18 -11.56 -18.34 14.17
CA PHE A 18 -11.15 -16.94 14.19
C PHE A 18 -9.83 -16.78 14.94
N ALA A 19 -9.71 -17.35 16.14
CA ALA A 19 -8.46 -17.29 16.91
C ALA A 19 -7.29 -17.99 16.19
N ALA A 20 -7.56 -19.11 15.51
CA ALA A 20 -6.56 -19.78 14.66
C ALA A 20 -6.11 -18.90 13.48
N TRP A 21 -7.04 -18.25 12.78
CA TRP A 21 -6.72 -17.27 11.73
C TRP A 21 -5.86 -16.13 12.28
N VAL A 22 -6.17 -15.60 13.46
CA VAL A 22 -5.36 -14.56 14.11
C VAL A 22 -3.95 -15.06 14.41
N ALA A 23 -3.82 -16.28 14.93
CA ALA A 23 -2.53 -16.89 15.22
C ALA A 23 -1.67 -17.06 13.94
N ASP A 24 -2.27 -17.55 12.86
CA ASP A 24 -1.60 -17.71 11.57
C ASP A 24 -1.10 -16.37 10.99
N ARG A 25 -1.87 -15.28 11.18
CA ARG A 25 -1.49 -13.94 10.71
C ARG A 25 -0.58 -13.15 11.64
N ALA A 26 -0.48 -13.57 12.90
CA ALA A 26 0.47 -13.03 13.87
C ALA A 26 1.83 -13.72 13.80
N ALA A 27 1.92 -14.92 13.22
CA ALA A 27 3.18 -15.61 12.97
C ALA A 27 4.07 -14.77 12.03
N ALA A 28 5.40 -14.96 12.11
CA ALA A 28 6.38 -14.14 11.40
C ALA A 28 6.49 -14.44 9.88
N ASP A 29 5.83 -15.50 9.39
CA ASP A 29 6.04 -16.08 8.05
C ASP A 29 4.93 -15.89 6.98
N PRO A 30 3.77 -15.24 7.19
CA PRO A 30 2.78 -15.07 6.13
C PRO A 30 3.19 -13.92 5.18
N THR A 31 4.15 -14.18 4.29
CA THR A 31 4.66 -13.18 3.32
C THR A 31 3.60 -12.75 2.29
N HIS A 32 2.58 -13.59 2.06
CA HIS A 32 1.58 -13.39 1.00
C HIS A 32 0.16 -13.19 1.54
N CYS A 33 0.04 -12.91 2.82
CA CYS A 33 -1.23 -12.75 3.52
C CYS A 33 -1.16 -11.50 4.39
N VAL A 34 -2.30 -10.84 4.64
CA VAL A 34 -2.32 -9.71 5.59
C VAL A 34 -1.82 -10.14 6.95
N ARG A 35 -0.97 -9.29 7.54
CA ARG A 35 -0.37 -9.50 8.86
C ARG A 35 -1.20 -8.81 9.93
N VAL A 36 -1.23 -9.40 11.10
CA VAL A 36 -1.88 -8.78 12.27
C VAL A 36 -0.89 -7.82 12.93
N GLU A 37 -1.26 -6.53 12.97
CA GLU A 37 -0.46 -5.50 13.64
C GLU A 37 -0.70 -5.54 15.15
N ARG A 38 -1.97 -5.64 15.55
CA ARG A 38 -2.37 -5.59 16.97
C ARG A 38 -3.57 -6.48 17.23
N VAL A 39 -3.57 -7.09 18.41
CA VAL A 39 -4.70 -7.85 18.96
C VAL A 39 -5.04 -7.29 20.33
N GLY A 40 -6.33 -7.10 20.59
CA GLY A 40 -6.87 -6.74 21.89
C GLY A 40 -8.13 -7.53 22.19
N ARG A 41 -8.78 -7.18 23.31
CA ARG A 41 -10.10 -7.69 23.67
C ARG A 41 -11.08 -6.54 23.85
N ASP A 42 -12.32 -6.74 23.42
CA ASP A 42 -13.42 -5.83 23.74
C ASP A 42 -13.98 -6.12 25.16
N PRO A 43 -14.89 -5.28 25.69
CA PRO A 43 -15.50 -5.51 27.00
C PRO A 43 -16.30 -6.81 27.13
N THR A 44 -16.68 -7.44 26.01
CA THR A 44 -17.39 -8.73 25.97
C THR A 44 -16.44 -9.93 25.97
N GLY A 45 -15.12 -9.68 25.98
CA GLY A 45 -14.08 -10.72 25.97
C GLY A 45 -13.69 -11.20 24.57
N ARG A 46 -14.30 -10.66 23.50
CA ARG A 46 -14.02 -11.04 22.12
C ARG A 46 -12.71 -10.45 21.64
N LEU A 47 -12.03 -11.13 20.70
CA LEU A 47 -10.82 -10.60 20.07
C LEU A 47 -11.17 -9.46 19.13
N VAL A 48 -10.41 -8.37 19.23
CA VAL A 48 -10.40 -7.26 18.27
C VAL A 48 -9.02 -7.22 17.62
N VAL A 49 -9.00 -7.32 16.30
CA VAL A 49 -7.79 -7.51 15.52
C VAL A 49 -7.65 -6.37 14.53
N ARG A 50 -6.49 -5.74 14.53
CA ARG A 50 -6.08 -4.74 13.53
C ARG A 50 -5.02 -5.36 12.64
N VAL A 51 -5.23 -5.33 11.33
CA VAL A 51 -4.22 -5.76 10.36
C VAL A 51 -3.28 -4.61 10.00
N GLU A 52 -2.04 -4.94 9.62
CA GLU A 52 -1.08 -3.95 9.12
C GLU A 52 -1.66 -3.25 7.88
N PRO A 53 -1.47 -1.92 7.74
CA PRO A 53 -1.93 -1.19 6.58
C PRO A 53 -1.21 -1.70 5.34
N LEU A 54 -1.96 -2.31 4.42
CA LEU A 54 -1.44 -2.81 3.16
C LEU A 54 -1.71 -1.81 2.05
N ARG A 55 -0.67 -1.50 1.26
CA ARG A 55 -0.79 -0.75 0.01
C ARG A 55 -0.70 -1.72 -1.15
N GLY A 56 -1.69 -1.67 -2.03
CA GLY A 56 -1.68 -2.45 -3.25
C GLY A 56 -2.85 -2.10 -4.16
N VAL A 57 -2.85 -2.69 -5.34
CA VAL A 57 -3.93 -2.59 -6.31
C VAL A 57 -4.61 -3.95 -6.42
N PRO A 58 -5.96 -4.03 -6.40
CA PRO A 58 -6.66 -5.28 -6.61
C PRO A 58 -6.20 -5.98 -7.89
N LEU A 59 -5.98 -7.29 -7.81
CA LEU A 59 -5.38 -8.09 -8.87
C LEU A 59 -6.11 -7.92 -10.22
N PRO A 60 -7.45 -7.92 -10.32
CA PRO A 60 -8.13 -7.66 -11.60
C PRO A 60 -7.74 -6.29 -12.18
N THR A 61 -7.72 -5.26 -11.35
CA THR A 61 -7.31 -3.90 -11.75
C THR A 61 -5.83 -3.86 -12.13
N ALA A 62 -4.98 -4.62 -11.44
CA ALA A 62 -3.57 -4.72 -11.75
C ALA A 62 -3.32 -5.35 -13.11
N LEU A 63 -4.01 -6.45 -13.39
CA LEU A 63 -3.96 -7.13 -14.68
C LEU A 63 -4.48 -6.25 -15.81
N ASP A 64 -5.48 -5.41 -15.57
CA ASP A 64 -5.97 -4.44 -16.57
C ASP A 64 -4.92 -3.38 -16.94
N ARG A 65 -4.09 -2.96 -15.98
CA ARG A 65 -2.98 -2.03 -16.22
C ARG A 65 -1.84 -2.69 -16.98
N ILE A 66 -1.49 -3.92 -16.61
CA ILE A 66 -0.37 -4.63 -17.24
C ILE A 66 -0.76 -5.09 -18.66
N GLY A 67 -2.03 -5.44 -18.88
CA GLY A 67 -2.51 -5.95 -20.15
C GLY A 67 -2.12 -7.42 -20.34
N THR A 68 -1.48 -7.72 -21.48
CA THR A 68 -1.03 -9.09 -21.79
C THR A 68 0.20 -9.45 -20.97
N LEU A 69 0.17 -10.62 -20.32
CA LEU A 69 1.28 -11.12 -19.52
C LEU A 69 2.22 -12.01 -20.31
N THR A 70 3.52 -11.89 -20.03
CA THR A 70 4.48 -12.94 -20.38
C THR A 70 4.36 -14.10 -19.40
N VAL A 71 4.72 -15.31 -19.84
CA VAL A 71 4.72 -16.53 -19.00
C VAL A 71 5.46 -16.31 -17.68
N GLY A 72 6.65 -15.73 -17.70
CA GLY A 72 7.44 -15.53 -16.48
C GLY A 72 6.84 -14.52 -15.49
N VAL A 73 6.09 -13.53 -15.96
CA VAL A 73 5.33 -12.61 -15.09
C VAL A 73 4.13 -13.33 -14.48
N ALA A 74 3.41 -14.15 -15.27
CA ALA A 74 2.32 -14.98 -14.77
C ALA A 74 2.80 -15.97 -13.70
N VAL A 75 3.96 -16.61 -13.89
CA VAL A 75 4.60 -17.47 -12.86
C VAL A 75 4.82 -16.69 -11.56
N THR A 76 5.37 -15.47 -11.65
CA THR A 76 5.67 -14.63 -10.48
C THR A 76 4.40 -14.27 -9.69
N LEU A 77 3.32 -13.94 -10.40
CA LEU A 77 2.03 -13.59 -9.77
C LEU A 77 1.26 -14.81 -9.25
N THR A 78 1.47 -16.00 -9.81
CA THR A 78 0.65 -17.18 -9.46
C THR A 78 1.27 -18.10 -8.43
N VAL A 79 2.60 -18.19 -8.35
CA VAL A 79 3.29 -19.06 -7.38
C VAL A 79 2.84 -18.78 -5.94
N PRO A 80 2.83 -17.51 -5.45
CA PRO A 80 2.40 -17.24 -4.08
C PRO A 80 0.93 -17.59 -3.82
N LEU A 81 0.06 -17.39 -4.81
CA LEU A 81 -1.36 -17.72 -4.71
C LEU A 81 -1.58 -19.24 -4.55
N LEU A 82 -0.83 -20.03 -5.32
CA LEU A 82 -0.94 -21.49 -5.29
C LEU A 82 -0.29 -22.08 -4.03
N GLU A 83 0.79 -21.48 -3.52
CA GLU A 83 1.39 -21.87 -2.23
C GLU A 83 0.40 -21.69 -1.07
N LEU A 84 -0.25 -20.53 -0.98
CA LEU A 84 -1.29 -20.27 0.01
C LEU A 84 -2.50 -21.20 -0.17
N ALA A 85 -2.94 -21.43 -1.41
CA ALA A 85 -4.05 -22.34 -1.68
C ALA A 85 -3.73 -23.77 -1.24
N ALA A 86 -2.51 -24.24 -1.47
CA ALA A 86 -2.05 -25.55 -1.01
C ALA A 86 -2.03 -25.64 0.51
N GLN A 87 -1.48 -24.63 1.20
CA GLN A 87 -1.47 -24.56 2.67
C GLN A 87 -2.89 -24.57 3.25
N GLY A 88 -3.81 -23.78 2.66
CA GLY A 88 -5.20 -23.73 3.06
C GLY A 88 -5.95 -25.05 2.85
N ARG A 89 -5.75 -25.72 1.72
CA ARG A 89 -6.34 -27.04 1.45
C ARG A 89 -5.75 -28.14 2.34
N ALA A 90 -4.47 -28.04 2.69
CA ALA A 90 -3.81 -28.98 3.59
C ALA A 90 -4.20 -28.77 5.08
N GLY A 91 -4.90 -27.67 5.39
CA GLY A 91 -5.23 -27.28 6.76
C GLY A 91 -4.02 -26.79 7.57
N SER A 92 -2.90 -26.48 6.91
CA SER A 92 -1.69 -25.92 7.54
C SER A 92 -1.82 -24.42 7.83
N MET A 93 -2.80 -23.76 7.21
CA MET A 93 -3.16 -22.37 7.45
C MET A 93 -4.68 -22.22 7.35
N VAL A 94 -5.28 -21.46 8.25
CA VAL A 94 -6.68 -21.07 8.20
C VAL A 94 -6.84 -19.89 7.25
N LEU A 95 -7.46 -20.14 6.10
CA LEU A 95 -7.89 -19.09 5.17
C LEU A 95 -9.37 -18.80 5.37
N GLY A 96 -9.68 -17.52 5.45
CA GLY A 96 -11.03 -16.99 5.49
C GLY A 96 -11.74 -17.05 4.13
N SER A 97 -12.75 -16.21 3.95
CA SER A 97 -13.43 -16.05 2.66
C SER A 97 -12.86 -14.85 1.89
N ALA A 98 -12.81 -14.92 0.58
CA ALA A 98 -12.25 -13.85 -0.24
C ALA A 98 -12.98 -13.71 -1.58
N ARG A 99 -12.81 -12.54 -2.18
CA ARG A 99 -13.16 -12.20 -3.55
C ARG A 99 -11.89 -12.08 -4.39
N PRO A 100 -12.00 -12.09 -5.72
CA PRO A 100 -10.87 -11.76 -6.58
C PRO A 100 -10.24 -10.40 -6.28
N ASP A 101 -11.07 -9.41 -5.87
CA ASP A 101 -10.60 -8.07 -5.50
C ASP A 101 -9.87 -8.00 -4.16
N ASP A 102 -9.98 -9.06 -3.35
CA ASP A 102 -9.29 -9.17 -2.05
C ASP A 102 -7.85 -9.72 -2.22
N VAL A 103 -7.45 -10.07 -3.44
CA VAL A 103 -6.05 -10.34 -3.78
C VAL A 103 -5.45 -9.04 -4.32
N LEU A 104 -4.48 -8.49 -3.61
CA LEU A 104 -3.78 -7.28 -4.02
C LEU A 104 -2.44 -7.63 -4.67
N VAL A 105 -1.97 -6.77 -5.55
CA VAL A 105 -0.58 -6.73 -6.01
C VAL A 105 0.05 -5.48 -5.41
N ASP A 106 1.10 -5.66 -4.62
CA ASP A 106 1.80 -4.56 -3.96
C ASP A 106 2.77 -3.83 -4.91
N ASP A 107 3.43 -2.80 -4.38
CA ASP A 107 4.38 -1.98 -5.14
C ASP A 107 5.61 -2.76 -5.65
N ALA A 108 5.96 -3.88 -5.00
CA ALA A 108 7.02 -4.78 -5.42
C ALA A 108 6.55 -5.82 -6.47
N GLY A 109 5.26 -5.83 -6.79
CA GLY A 109 4.65 -6.81 -7.69
C GLY A 109 4.35 -8.15 -7.04
N VAL A 110 4.34 -8.20 -5.72
CA VAL A 110 4.02 -9.40 -4.93
C VAL A 110 2.52 -9.46 -4.69
N THR A 111 1.93 -10.65 -4.86
CA THR A 111 0.52 -10.86 -4.53
C THR A 111 0.32 -11.09 -3.05
N VAL A 112 -0.67 -10.40 -2.47
CA VAL A 112 -1.03 -10.49 -1.05
C VAL A 112 -2.54 -10.69 -0.90
N LEU A 113 -2.95 -11.69 -0.13
CA LEU A 113 -4.34 -11.99 0.19
C LEU A 113 -4.85 -11.20 1.40
N VAL A 114 -5.96 -10.50 1.21
CA VAL A 114 -6.74 -9.76 2.22
C VAL A 114 -8.07 -10.48 2.46
N ASP A 115 -8.02 -11.70 2.97
CA ASP A 115 -9.22 -12.49 3.24
C ASP A 115 -10.00 -12.00 4.47
N HIS A 116 -11.29 -12.28 4.44
CA HIS A 116 -12.22 -12.05 5.54
C HIS A 116 -12.18 -13.21 6.53
N PRO A 117 -11.79 -12.98 7.80
CA PRO A 117 -11.63 -14.05 8.78
C PRO A 117 -12.93 -14.83 9.00
N PRO A 118 -12.85 -16.13 9.32
CA PRO A 118 -14.03 -16.92 9.65
C PRO A 118 -14.69 -16.45 10.95
N GLY A 119 -16.02 -16.43 11.02
CA GLY A 119 -16.75 -16.12 12.26
C GLY A 119 -16.75 -14.65 12.68
N THR A 120 -16.34 -13.73 11.79
CA THR A 120 -16.46 -12.29 12.03
C THR A 120 -17.91 -11.85 12.08
N VAL A 121 -18.20 -10.93 12.99
CA VAL A 121 -19.46 -10.17 12.95
C VAL A 121 -19.20 -8.94 12.07
N ASP A 122 -19.91 -8.82 10.94
CA ASP A 122 -19.80 -7.62 10.11
C ASP A 122 -20.24 -6.40 10.96
N PRO A 123 -19.42 -5.35 11.12
CA PRO A 123 -19.78 -4.19 11.94
C PRO A 123 -20.99 -3.41 11.40
N VAL A 124 -21.37 -3.64 10.13
CA VAL A 124 -22.55 -3.02 9.50
C VAL A 124 -23.87 -3.64 9.97
N ALA A 125 -23.84 -4.81 10.63
CA ALA A 125 -25.05 -5.50 11.06
C ALA A 125 -25.55 -5.11 12.46
N GLN A 126 -24.84 -4.26 13.21
CA GLN A 126 -25.18 -3.96 14.60
C GLN A 126 -25.73 -2.56 14.89
N ASP A 127 -25.83 -1.66 13.90
CA ASP A 127 -26.41 -0.31 14.08
C ASP A 127 -27.41 0.06 12.97
N ALA A 128 -28.49 -0.72 12.84
CA ALA A 128 -29.69 -0.25 12.14
C ALA A 128 -30.83 -0.04 13.15
N PRO A 129 -30.90 1.10 13.85
CA PRO A 129 -32.15 1.54 14.43
C PRO A 129 -33.11 1.92 13.30
N SER A 130 -34.29 1.30 13.31
CA SER A 130 -35.40 1.64 12.43
C SER A 130 -35.75 3.14 12.51
N ALA A 131 -35.91 3.74 11.32
CA ALA A 131 -36.63 4.99 11.02
C ALA A 131 -35.98 6.36 11.36
N GLY A 132 -35.67 7.12 10.30
CA GLY A 132 -35.54 8.58 10.30
C GLY A 132 -34.84 9.12 9.04
N PRO A 133 -35.42 10.09 8.29
CA PRO A 133 -34.75 10.66 7.13
C PRO A 133 -33.85 11.81 7.58
N ALA A 134 -32.53 11.66 7.44
CA ALA A 134 -31.59 12.75 7.67
C ALA A 134 -30.60 12.87 6.50
N VAL A 135 -30.75 13.99 5.81
CA VAL A 135 -29.91 14.52 4.74
C VAL A 135 -28.51 14.83 5.28
N GLY A 136 -27.47 14.30 4.62
CA GLY A 136 -26.08 14.59 4.95
C GLY A 136 -25.12 13.76 4.12
N ALA A 137 -24.61 14.34 3.04
CA ALA A 137 -23.71 13.71 2.08
C ALA A 137 -22.43 13.17 2.76
N ARG A 138 -22.30 11.85 2.82
CA ARG A 138 -21.04 11.15 3.04
C ARG A 138 -20.75 10.38 1.75
N ALA A 139 -19.58 10.65 1.16
CA ALA A 139 -19.14 10.14 -0.12
C ALA A 139 -19.57 8.69 -0.33
N ALA A 140 -20.38 8.48 -1.36
CA ALA A 140 -20.84 7.17 -1.77
C ALA A 140 -19.60 6.30 -2.04
N ARG A 141 -19.39 5.28 -1.20
CA ARG A 141 -18.51 4.17 -1.55
C ARG A 141 -18.94 3.67 -2.93
N PRO A 142 -18.01 3.46 -3.88
CA PRO A 142 -18.36 2.87 -5.14
C PRO A 142 -19.06 1.53 -4.84
N THR A 143 -20.26 1.39 -5.37
CA THR A 143 -21.05 0.16 -5.31
C THR A 143 -20.28 -0.91 -6.07
N SER A 144 -19.41 -1.62 -5.35
CA SER A 144 -18.77 -2.83 -5.86
C SER A 144 -19.89 -3.79 -6.25
N VAL A 145 -19.87 -4.24 -7.50
CA VAL A 145 -20.66 -5.38 -7.97
C VAL A 145 -20.62 -6.45 -6.88
N ARG A 146 -21.79 -6.94 -6.48
CA ARG A 146 -21.97 -7.85 -5.35
C ARG A 146 -21.35 -9.21 -5.71
N SER A 147 -20.02 -9.31 -5.73
CA SER A 147 -19.32 -10.57 -5.93
C SER A 147 -19.50 -11.41 -4.67
N THR A 148 -19.97 -12.64 -4.87
CA THR A 148 -20.15 -13.59 -3.78
C THR A 148 -18.77 -13.98 -3.26
N ARG A 149 -18.52 -13.82 -1.96
CA ARG A 149 -17.29 -14.32 -1.33
C ARG A 149 -17.27 -15.84 -1.45
N VAL A 150 -16.10 -16.41 -1.73
CA VAL A 150 -15.88 -17.86 -1.79
C VAL A 150 -14.82 -18.26 -0.76
N PRO A 151 -14.68 -19.54 -0.41
CA PRO A 151 -13.60 -19.99 0.46
C PRO A 151 -12.23 -19.58 -0.09
N GLY A 152 -11.31 -19.17 0.80
CA GLY A 152 -10.00 -18.60 0.44
C GLY A 152 -9.19 -19.41 -0.56
N PRO A 153 -9.01 -20.75 -0.38
CA PRO A 153 -8.29 -21.55 -1.37
C PRO A 153 -8.93 -21.52 -2.76
N THR A 154 -10.26 -21.49 -2.83
CA THR A 154 -11.00 -21.38 -4.11
C THR A 154 -10.80 -19.99 -4.71
N ALA A 155 -10.85 -18.92 -3.90
CA ALA A 155 -10.59 -17.56 -4.37
C ALA A 155 -9.19 -17.42 -4.97
N LEU A 156 -8.18 -18.02 -4.34
CA LEU A 156 -6.79 -18.01 -4.81
C LEU A 156 -6.61 -18.76 -6.13
N LEU A 157 -7.28 -19.92 -6.31
CA LEU A 157 -7.26 -20.65 -7.59
C LEU A 157 -7.95 -19.86 -8.71
N LEU A 158 -9.07 -19.19 -8.41
CA LEU A 158 -9.74 -18.29 -9.36
C LEU A 158 -8.88 -17.08 -9.72
N ALA A 159 -8.17 -16.52 -8.74
CA ALA A 159 -7.19 -15.45 -8.97
C ALA A 159 -6.04 -15.92 -9.87
N ALA A 160 -5.46 -17.09 -9.59
CA ALA A 160 -4.42 -17.70 -10.43
C ALA A 160 -4.92 -17.93 -11.87
N ARG A 161 -6.15 -18.44 -12.04
CA ARG A 161 -6.77 -18.56 -13.35
C ARG A 161 -6.90 -17.22 -14.07
N THR A 162 -7.37 -16.18 -13.38
CA THR A 162 -7.49 -14.82 -13.95
C THR A 162 -6.15 -14.28 -14.44
N VAL A 163 -5.05 -14.54 -13.72
CA VAL A 163 -3.69 -14.19 -14.16
C VAL A 163 -3.34 -14.90 -15.45
N TRP A 164 -3.55 -16.22 -15.49
CA TRP A 164 -3.21 -17.05 -16.63
C TRP A 164 -4.04 -16.74 -17.89
N GLU A 165 -5.30 -16.31 -17.73
CA GLU A 165 -6.16 -15.82 -18.81
C GLU A 165 -5.59 -14.56 -19.52
N ARG A 166 -4.64 -13.84 -18.90
CA ARG A 166 -3.94 -12.70 -19.52
C ARG A 166 -2.71 -13.10 -20.32
N VAL A 167 -2.26 -14.34 -20.23
CA VAL A 167 -1.16 -14.87 -21.06
C VAL A 167 -1.70 -15.23 -22.43
N ASP A 168 -0.92 -15.01 -23.50
CA ASP A 168 -1.33 -15.36 -24.86
C ASP A 168 -1.79 -16.84 -24.91
N ALA A 169 -3.02 -17.07 -25.40
CA ALA A 169 -3.61 -18.39 -25.51
C ALA A 169 -2.83 -19.35 -26.43
N ARG A 170 -1.94 -18.82 -27.28
CA ARG A 170 -1.05 -19.60 -28.14
C ARG A 170 0.18 -20.16 -27.43
N GLU A 171 0.45 -19.71 -26.20
CA GLU A 171 1.57 -20.25 -25.41
C GLU A 171 1.38 -21.75 -25.16
N ALA A 172 2.42 -22.54 -25.42
CA ALA A 172 2.35 -24.00 -25.42
C ALA A 172 1.91 -24.60 -24.08
N CYS A 173 2.14 -23.88 -22.97
CA CYS A 173 1.76 -24.32 -21.63
C CYS A 173 0.28 -24.10 -21.29
N ARG A 174 -0.46 -23.26 -22.04
CA ARG A 174 -1.83 -22.84 -21.69
C ARG A 174 -2.81 -24.01 -21.56
N PRO A 175 -2.90 -24.95 -22.51
CA PRO A 175 -3.91 -26.01 -22.42
C PRO A 175 -3.71 -26.91 -21.19
N ALA A 176 -2.45 -27.24 -20.87
CA ALA A 176 -2.12 -28.08 -19.72
C ALA A 176 -2.43 -27.36 -18.40
N LEU A 177 -2.08 -26.07 -18.29
CA LEU A 177 -2.35 -25.28 -17.09
C LEU A 177 -3.84 -25.02 -16.88
N ASP A 178 -4.59 -24.67 -17.93
CA ASP A 178 -6.02 -24.43 -17.83
C ASP A 178 -6.75 -25.70 -17.37
N HIS A 179 -6.35 -26.88 -17.87
CA HIS A 179 -6.88 -28.16 -17.41
C HIS A 179 -6.51 -28.46 -15.95
N ALA A 180 -5.24 -28.27 -15.58
CA ALA A 180 -4.78 -28.53 -14.21
C ALA A 180 -5.48 -27.61 -13.19
N LEU A 181 -5.64 -26.32 -13.51
CA LEU A 181 -6.38 -25.36 -12.70
C LEU A 181 -7.86 -25.74 -12.56
N ALA A 182 -8.50 -26.18 -13.64
CA ALA A 182 -9.88 -26.65 -13.60
C ALA A 182 -10.05 -27.85 -12.68
N THR A 183 -9.14 -28.83 -12.75
CA THR A 183 -9.13 -30.01 -11.87
C THR A 183 -8.90 -29.61 -10.41
N ALA A 184 -8.00 -28.68 -10.14
CA ALA A 184 -7.67 -28.25 -8.78
C ALA A 184 -8.78 -27.44 -8.09
N LEU A 185 -9.69 -26.80 -8.83
CA LEU A 185 -10.80 -26.03 -8.24
C LEU A 185 -11.70 -26.89 -7.34
N ASP A 186 -12.01 -28.10 -7.81
CA ASP A 186 -12.81 -29.09 -7.08
C ASP A 186 -11.95 -30.17 -6.41
N GLY A 187 -10.62 -30.05 -6.53
CA GLY A 187 -9.64 -31.01 -6.07
C GLY A 187 -9.16 -30.83 -4.62
N THR A 188 -8.13 -31.60 -4.29
CA THR A 188 -7.46 -31.68 -3.00
C THR A 188 -6.22 -30.78 -2.95
N ALA A 189 -5.55 -30.72 -1.78
CA ALA A 189 -4.25 -30.05 -1.66
C ALA A 189 -3.20 -30.60 -2.64
N HIS A 190 -3.23 -31.91 -2.92
CA HIS A 190 -2.31 -32.54 -3.85
C HIS A 190 -2.49 -32.00 -5.28
N ASP A 191 -3.73 -31.82 -5.72
CA ASP A 191 -4.03 -31.28 -7.04
C ASP A 191 -3.51 -29.83 -7.19
N VAL A 192 -3.61 -29.01 -6.14
CA VAL A 192 -3.03 -27.66 -6.12
C VAL A 192 -1.50 -27.70 -6.21
N VAL A 193 -0.85 -28.64 -5.52
CA VAL A 193 0.61 -28.82 -5.60
C VAL A 193 1.04 -29.21 -7.02
N LEU A 194 0.29 -30.09 -7.69
CA LEU A 194 0.56 -30.45 -9.10
C LEU A 194 0.45 -29.23 -10.02
N VAL A 195 -0.54 -28.35 -9.80
CA VAL A 195 -0.64 -27.07 -10.54
C VAL A 195 0.57 -26.19 -10.25
N LEU A 196 0.99 -26.06 -9.00
CA LEU A 196 2.17 -25.28 -8.62
C LEU A 196 3.45 -25.78 -9.28
N GLU A 197 3.66 -27.10 -9.32
CA GLU A 197 4.77 -27.73 -10.02
C GLU A 197 4.71 -27.46 -11.54
N ALA A 198 3.53 -27.59 -12.15
CA ALA A 198 3.33 -27.28 -13.56
C ALA A 198 3.64 -25.81 -13.87
N VAL A 199 3.15 -24.87 -13.05
CA VAL A 199 3.43 -23.43 -13.18
C VAL A 199 4.94 -23.17 -13.11
N ARG A 200 5.63 -23.72 -12.11
CA ARG A 200 7.09 -23.54 -11.96
C ARG A 200 7.88 -24.14 -13.13
N ALA A 201 7.37 -25.21 -13.75
CA ALA A 201 7.99 -25.84 -14.90
C ALA A 201 7.80 -25.04 -16.21
N THR A 202 6.83 -24.13 -16.29
CA THR A 202 6.55 -23.38 -17.53
C THR A 202 7.64 -22.37 -17.90
N GLY A 203 8.34 -21.83 -16.91
CA GLY A 203 9.42 -20.87 -17.14
C GLY A 203 9.92 -20.20 -15.86
N PRO A 204 11.08 -19.54 -15.92
CA PRO A 204 11.61 -18.83 -14.76
C PRO A 204 10.75 -17.60 -14.41
N PRO A 205 10.58 -17.28 -13.11
CA PRO A 205 9.88 -16.06 -12.69
C PRO A 205 10.58 -14.81 -13.25
N ARG A 206 9.78 -13.80 -13.59
CA ARG A 206 10.22 -12.50 -14.10
C ARG A 206 9.62 -11.39 -13.25
N PRO A 207 10.41 -10.37 -12.88
CA PRO A 207 9.92 -9.28 -12.04
C PRO A 207 8.75 -8.56 -12.72
N VAL A 208 7.71 -8.28 -11.94
CA VAL A 208 6.60 -7.43 -12.36
C VAL A 208 7.11 -5.99 -12.32
N ARG A 209 7.27 -5.37 -13.49
CA ARG A 209 7.57 -3.94 -13.58
C ARG A 209 6.32 -3.24 -14.05
N TRP A 210 5.74 -2.47 -13.14
CA TRP A 210 4.59 -1.63 -13.43
C TRP A 210 4.81 -0.26 -12.80
N GLU A 211 4.39 0.79 -13.50
CA GLU A 211 4.52 2.15 -12.98
C GLU A 211 3.60 2.30 -11.78
N LEU A 212 4.19 2.57 -10.62
CA LEU A 212 3.42 2.95 -9.44
C LEU A 212 2.62 4.22 -9.80
N PRO A 213 1.35 4.33 -9.37
CA PRO A 213 0.68 5.62 -9.38
C PRO A 213 1.60 6.64 -8.70
N PRO A 214 1.84 7.82 -9.29
CA PRO A 214 2.60 8.85 -8.62
C PRO A 214 1.92 9.13 -7.28
N ASP A 215 2.66 8.97 -6.19
CA ASP A 215 2.20 9.39 -4.88
C ASP A 215 1.93 10.91 -4.96
N ASP A 216 0.71 11.35 -4.63
CA ASP A 216 0.32 12.76 -4.52
C ASP A 216 1.01 13.48 -3.33
N PHE A 217 2.16 12.98 -2.87
CA PHE A 217 2.99 13.65 -1.88
C PHE A 217 3.64 14.86 -2.53
N ALA A 218 2.92 15.98 -2.52
CA ALA A 218 3.54 17.29 -2.56
C ALA A 218 4.43 17.42 -1.33
N PHE A 219 5.72 17.12 -1.48
CA PHE A 219 6.72 17.44 -0.48
C PHE A 219 6.71 18.95 -0.28
N ALA A 220 6.03 19.42 0.78
CA ALA A 220 6.16 20.79 1.21
C ALA A 220 7.66 21.03 1.46
N PRO A 221 8.27 22.07 0.86
CA PRO A 221 9.65 22.39 1.15
C PRO A 221 9.79 22.55 2.68
N PRO A 222 10.83 22.00 3.29
CA PRO A 222 10.99 22.02 4.74
C PRO A 222 10.83 23.46 5.23
N THR A 223 9.83 23.71 6.08
CA THR A 223 9.67 25.00 6.75
C THR A 223 10.94 25.24 7.56
N PRO A 224 11.82 26.19 7.19
CA PRO A 224 13.04 26.40 7.92
C PRO A 224 12.69 26.79 9.36
N PRO A 225 13.39 26.25 10.37
CA PRO A 225 13.15 26.61 11.76
C PRO A 225 13.24 28.13 11.91
N ALA A 226 12.29 28.71 12.65
CA ALA A 226 12.34 30.12 12.97
C ALA A 226 13.70 30.43 13.61
N PRO A 227 14.45 31.44 13.13
CA PRO A 227 15.79 31.72 13.63
C PRO A 227 15.72 32.07 15.12
N ALA A 228 16.25 31.20 15.97
CA ALA A 228 16.43 31.47 17.38
C ALA A 228 17.76 32.21 17.58
N GLY A 229 17.68 33.52 17.81
CA GLY A 229 18.83 34.34 18.22
C GLY A 229 19.47 35.19 17.11
N ILE A 230 20.18 36.23 17.56
CA ILE A 230 20.80 37.28 16.72
C ILE A 230 21.85 36.70 15.75
N THR A 231 22.56 35.65 16.16
CA THR A 231 23.59 34.97 15.35
C THR A 231 23.00 34.24 14.14
N ALA A 232 21.82 33.63 14.28
CA ALA A 232 21.11 32.96 13.18
C ALA A 232 20.60 33.98 12.15
N VAL A 233 20.16 35.16 12.60
CA VAL A 233 19.75 36.26 11.72
C VAL A 233 20.93 36.81 10.93
N LEU A 234 22.08 37.03 11.58
CA LEU A 234 23.31 37.49 10.92
C LEU A 234 23.83 36.49 9.89
N ARG A 235 23.88 35.19 10.22
CA ARG A 235 24.27 34.15 9.25
C ARG A 235 23.35 34.15 8.04
N ARG A 236 22.03 34.20 8.28
CA ARG A 236 21.03 34.29 7.21
C ARG A 236 21.23 35.52 6.35
N TRP A 237 21.55 36.68 6.90
CA TRP A 237 21.83 37.89 6.11
C TRP A 237 23.09 37.80 5.25
N ILE A 238 24.10 37.06 5.71
CA ILE A 238 25.33 36.82 4.95
C ILE A 238 25.07 35.86 3.79
N GLU A 239 24.34 34.77 4.03
CA GLU A 239 24.07 33.71 3.04
C GLU A 239 22.98 34.12 2.04
N ASP A 240 21.87 34.68 2.52
CA ASP A 240 20.69 34.99 1.71
C ASP A 240 20.63 36.44 1.20
N GLY A 241 21.48 37.33 1.74
CA GLY A 241 21.39 38.77 1.53
C GLY A 241 20.38 39.46 2.46
N VAL A 242 20.52 40.78 2.63
CA VAL A 242 19.63 41.58 3.48
C VAL A 242 18.34 41.87 2.69
N PRO A 243 17.15 41.50 3.22
CA PRO A 243 15.89 41.81 2.56
C PRO A 243 15.60 43.31 2.64
N LEU A 244 15.33 43.93 1.49
CA LEU A 244 14.83 45.31 1.43
C LEU A 244 13.30 45.33 1.43
N PRO A 245 12.68 46.37 2.00
CA PRO A 245 11.25 46.63 1.81
C PRO A 245 10.99 46.84 0.30
N GLY A 246 10.34 45.87 -0.34
CA GLY A 246 10.18 45.79 -1.80
C GLY A 246 10.55 44.43 -2.41
N GLY A 247 10.98 43.45 -1.60
CA GLY A 247 11.17 42.06 -2.03
C GLY A 247 12.51 41.75 -2.71
N SER A 248 13.35 42.76 -2.95
CA SER A 248 14.70 42.59 -3.45
C SER A 248 15.68 42.28 -2.31
N ARG A 249 16.69 41.43 -2.58
CA ARG A 249 17.74 41.08 -1.62
C ARG A 249 19.05 41.75 -2.03
N LEU A 250 19.68 42.46 -1.10
CA LEU A 250 20.99 43.08 -1.30
C LEU A 250 22.09 42.10 -0.86
N PRO A 251 23.05 41.72 -1.74
CA PRO A 251 24.17 40.89 -1.35
C PRO A 251 25.01 41.61 -0.28
N ALA A 252 25.33 40.92 0.81
CA ALA A 252 26.00 41.47 1.99
C ALA A 252 27.28 42.26 1.67
N ARG A 253 28.02 41.83 0.63
CA ARG A 253 29.23 42.51 0.15
C ARG A 253 28.98 43.96 -0.28
N ARG A 254 27.83 44.26 -0.91
CA ARG A 254 27.48 45.62 -1.33
C ARG A 254 27.10 46.51 -0.15
N LEU A 255 26.44 45.94 0.86
CA LEU A 255 26.09 46.65 2.09
C LEU A 255 27.36 47.06 2.86
N LEU A 256 28.32 46.14 2.98
CA LEU A 256 29.59 46.39 3.65
C LEU A 256 30.41 47.47 2.94
N VAL A 257 30.51 47.40 1.60
CA VAL A 257 31.16 48.46 0.82
C VAL A 257 30.45 49.80 1.00
N GLY A 258 29.12 49.82 1.00
CA GLY A 258 28.34 51.03 1.24
C GLY A 258 28.64 51.66 2.60
N ILE A 259 28.69 50.85 3.67
CA ILE A 259 29.03 51.32 5.02
C ILE A 259 30.45 51.90 5.04
N VAL A 260 31.43 51.18 4.50
CA VAL A 260 32.84 51.64 4.50
C VAL A 260 33.00 52.96 3.75
N VAL A 261 32.37 53.10 2.58
CA VAL A 261 32.39 54.36 1.81
C VAL A 261 31.75 55.49 2.61
N LEU A 262 30.60 55.24 3.23
CA LEU A 262 29.89 56.27 4.00
C LEU A 262 30.67 56.70 5.24
N THR A 263 31.32 55.76 5.95
CA THR A 263 32.24 56.07 7.06
C THR A 263 33.46 56.84 6.58
N GLY A 264 34.04 56.46 5.44
CA GLY A 264 35.18 57.18 4.85
C GLY A 264 34.84 58.61 4.45
N VAL A 265 33.67 58.83 3.86
CA VAL A 265 33.17 60.17 3.49
C VAL A 265 32.87 61.01 4.74
N ALA A 266 32.24 60.43 5.76
CA ALA A 266 31.97 61.12 7.02
C ALA A 266 33.27 61.51 7.74
N ALA A 267 34.26 60.62 7.78
CA ALA A 267 35.58 60.91 8.35
C ALA A 267 36.29 62.02 7.56
N ALA A 268 36.30 61.94 6.22
CA ALA A 268 36.87 62.98 5.37
C ALA A 268 36.18 64.33 5.56
N GLY A 269 34.85 64.35 5.70
CA GLY A 269 34.07 65.55 6.00
C GLY A 269 34.39 66.14 7.39
N ALA A 270 34.54 65.29 8.41
CA ALA A 270 34.94 65.72 9.75
C ALA A 270 36.37 66.27 9.77
N PHE A 271 37.31 65.67 9.03
CA PHE A 271 38.68 66.19 8.87
C PHE A 271 38.72 67.51 8.08
N ALA A 272 37.85 67.69 7.08
CA ALA A 272 37.75 68.94 6.33
C ALA A 272 37.11 70.09 7.14
N LEU A 273 36.25 69.78 8.11
CA LEU A 273 35.57 70.75 8.97
C LEU A 273 36.31 71.05 10.30
N GLY A 274 37.24 70.20 10.72
CA GLY A 274 38.06 70.39 11.94
C GLY A 274 39.45 70.98 11.70
N GLY A 275 39.80 71.32 10.45
CA GLY A 275 41.10 71.84 10.03
C GLY A 275 41.18 73.37 9.84
N THR A 276 40.21 74.13 10.35
CA THR A 276 40.21 75.61 10.38
C THR A 276 40.22 76.14 11.79
#